data_AF-A0A7X9RTS0-F1
#
_entry.id   AF-A0A7X9RTS0-F1
#
_cell.length_a   1.000
_cell.length_b   1.000
_cell.length_c   1.000
_cell.angle_alpha   90.00
_cell.angle_beta   90.00
_cell.angle_gamma   90.00
#
_symmetry.space_group_name_H-M   'P 1'
#
loop_
_entity.id
_entity.type
_entity.pdbx_description
1 polymer ?
#
loop_
_entity_poly.entity_id
_entity_poly.type
_entity_poly.pdbx_seq_one_letter_code
_entity_poly.pdbx_strand_id
1 'polypeptide(L)'
;MKLIKRGLWSLIPLSIFFATPSCRDCDAYSNPSSYAVGAFYDKNDPSSTLDINFTSVKGIGDGAPEITKMANGKYLLPLKVTSRETGFSFVTEGMADSTYISYETSVKVNGPDCGAYEQLSGLKVSPTQGGAGQDFYRGDVLFDSVAVVVPTVSADTITENIRFVIDVCDSEEKSASRNLIVTYLDSATGNPREESFTSIHVKGNHFAPIYTGSDRFSTIYLPLEGSDSTTFVFRQITNDADTIEQSMKVVFNTSTTISDDATGCIFFDGTGSVLLDSAGTTGKEFIYPQGPHFKRMQIDRTTVNTNPDFPNVKLFI
;
A
#
# COMPACT_ATOMS: atom_id res chain seq x y z
N MET A 1 -17.85 60.19 43.74
CA MET A 1 -19.05 59.35 43.49
C MET A 1 -18.67 58.29 42.45
N LYS A 2 -18.96 57.01 42.73
CA LYS A 2 -18.65 55.84 41.90
C LYS A 2 -19.32 55.91 40.52
N LEU A 3 -18.63 55.39 39.49
CA LEU A 3 -19.07 54.19 38.78
C LEU A 3 -17.92 53.57 37.95
N ILE A 4 -17.59 52.34 38.32
CA ILE A 4 -16.70 51.39 37.65
C ILE A 4 -17.51 50.66 36.58
N LYS A 5 -16.90 50.37 35.43
CA LYS A 5 -17.05 49.16 34.58
C LYS A 5 -16.04 49.33 33.43
N ARG A 6 -15.30 48.34 32.93
CA ARG A 6 -14.94 46.95 33.24
C ARG A 6 -13.94 46.63 32.11
N GLY A 7 -12.91 45.83 32.37
CA GLY A 7 -11.73 45.76 31.51
C GLY A 7 -11.92 45.18 30.10
N LEU A 8 -11.01 45.59 29.22
CA LEU A 8 -10.49 44.82 28.08
C LEU A 8 -8.97 44.92 28.23
N TRP A 9 -8.31 43.95 28.87
CA TRP A 9 -7.64 42.83 28.20
C TRP A 9 -6.71 43.31 27.07
N SER A 10 -5.44 43.48 27.45
CA SER A 10 -4.24 43.22 26.64
C SER A 10 -4.44 43.17 25.12
N LEU A 11 -4.22 44.30 24.44
CA LEU A 11 -3.86 44.29 23.03
C LEU A 11 -2.40 43.83 22.93
N ILE A 12 -2.24 42.51 22.82
CA ILE A 12 -1.05 41.87 22.27
C ILE A 12 -0.87 42.46 20.86
N PRO A 13 0.33 42.93 20.47
CA PRO A 13 0.55 43.37 19.09
C PRO A 13 0.33 42.17 18.17
N LEU A 14 -0.69 42.30 17.32
CA LEU A 14 -0.95 41.43 16.19
C LEU A 14 0.29 41.48 15.28
N SER A 15 1.10 40.42 15.27
CA SER A 15 2.10 40.21 14.24
C SER A 15 1.38 39.83 12.95
N ILE A 16 1.01 40.84 12.16
CA ILE A 16 0.58 40.65 10.77
C ILE A 16 1.85 40.48 9.96
N PHE A 17 2.14 39.25 9.52
CA PHE A 17 3.17 39.00 8.51
C PHE A 17 2.67 39.54 7.18
N PHE A 18 3.11 40.75 6.82
CA PHE A 18 3.09 41.20 5.43
C PHE A 18 4.34 40.67 4.74
N ALA A 19 4.20 39.59 3.97
CA ALA A 19 5.20 39.21 2.98
C ALA A 19 4.89 39.99 1.68
N THR A 20 5.59 41.09 1.46
CA THR A 20 5.69 41.76 0.15
C THR A 20 7.03 41.38 -0.52
N PRO A 21 7.09 41.42 -1.86
CA PRO A 21 7.61 40.35 -2.69
C PRO A 21 9.14 40.30 -2.70
N SER A 22 9.70 39.12 -2.51
CA SER A 22 11.09 38.83 -2.87
C SER A 22 11.19 38.72 -4.39
N CYS A 23 11.81 39.72 -5.02
CA CYS A 23 12.38 39.58 -6.35
C CYS A 23 13.75 40.27 -6.32
N ARG A 24 14.74 39.64 -6.97
CA ARG A 24 16.18 39.98 -7.07
C ARG A 24 17.05 39.57 -5.88
N ASP A 25 18.09 38.76 -6.03
CA ASP A 25 18.92 38.55 -7.22
C ASP A 25 19.17 37.06 -7.51
N CYS A 26 18.40 36.55 -8.49
CA CYS A 26 18.85 35.69 -9.58
C CYS A 26 19.79 34.51 -9.28
N ASP A 27 19.53 33.76 -8.22
CA ASP A 27 20.03 32.40 -8.12
C ASP A 27 18.96 31.44 -8.64
N ALA A 28 19.21 30.76 -9.76
CA ALA A 28 18.33 29.70 -10.27
C ALA A 28 18.09 28.60 -9.22
N TYR A 29 18.96 28.50 -8.20
CA TYR A 29 18.87 27.57 -7.10
C TYR A 29 17.99 28.02 -5.92
N SER A 30 17.44 29.24 -5.92
CA SER A 30 16.89 29.82 -4.68
C SER A 30 15.45 29.42 -4.30
N ASN A 31 14.70 28.66 -5.13
CA ASN A 31 13.45 28.04 -4.65
C ASN A 31 12.79 26.95 -5.55
N PRO A 32 13.46 25.88 -6.00
CA PRO A 32 12.74 24.77 -6.62
C PRO A 32 12.29 23.80 -5.54
N SER A 33 11.26 24.17 -4.78
CA SER A 33 10.37 23.19 -4.14
C SER A 33 9.61 22.46 -5.25
N SER A 34 10.30 21.61 -6.00
CA SER A 34 9.76 20.85 -7.13
C SER A 34 8.94 19.68 -6.61
N TYR A 35 7.70 19.93 -6.23
CA TYR A 35 6.79 18.88 -5.79
C TYR A 35 5.74 18.60 -6.87
N ALA A 36 5.37 17.34 -7.03
CA ALA A 36 4.13 16.96 -7.70
C ALA A 36 3.04 16.68 -6.66
N VAL A 37 1.80 17.08 -6.92
CA VAL A 37 0.67 16.71 -6.06
C VAL A 37 0.02 15.44 -6.61
N GLY A 38 0.06 14.38 -5.82
CA GLY A 38 -0.59 13.10 -6.09
C GLY A 38 -1.90 12.94 -5.32
N ALA A 39 -2.94 12.41 -5.96
CA ALA A 39 -4.21 12.06 -5.33
C ALA A 39 -4.74 10.70 -5.80
N PHE A 40 -5.49 10.03 -4.92
CA PHE A 40 -6.03 8.69 -5.13
C PHE A 40 -7.53 8.74 -5.42
N TYR A 41 -8.01 7.85 -6.27
CA TYR A 41 -9.40 7.81 -6.71
C TYR A 41 -9.88 6.37 -6.86
N ASP A 42 -11.16 6.18 -6.58
CA ASP A 42 -11.83 4.94 -6.94
C ASP A 42 -12.03 4.92 -8.47
N LYS A 43 -11.67 3.79 -9.08
CA LYS A 43 -11.97 3.47 -10.48
C LYS A 43 -13.46 3.55 -10.79
N ASN A 44 -14.31 3.19 -9.83
CA ASN A 44 -15.76 3.15 -9.98
C ASN A 44 -16.41 4.50 -9.66
N ASP A 45 -15.80 5.32 -8.80
CA ASP A 45 -16.20 6.72 -8.54
C ASP A 45 -15.01 7.70 -8.56
N PRO A 46 -14.64 8.24 -9.73
CA PRO A 46 -13.54 9.18 -9.85
C PRO A 46 -13.94 10.63 -9.50
N SER A 47 -15.13 10.86 -8.92
CA SER A 47 -15.64 12.20 -8.63
C SER A 47 -15.01 12.84 -7.40
N SER A 48 -14.49 12.04 -6.47
CA SER A 48 -13.89 12.49 -5.22
C SER A 48 -12.55 11.80 -4.95
N THR A 49 -11.67 12.50 -4.24
CA THR A 49 -10.37 11.96 -3.82
C THR A 49 -10.55 11.04 -2.63
N LEU A 50 -9.92 9.87 -2.67
CA LEU A 50 -9.88 8.91 -1.57
C LEU A 50 -8.89 9.35 -0.48
N ASP A 51 -9.35 9.30 0.76
CA ASP A 51 -8.52 9.59 1.93
C ASP A 51 -7.83 8.32 2.44
N ILE A 52 -6.80 7.85 1.73
CA ILE A 52 -6.10 6.59 2.05
C ILE A 52 -5.01 6.79 3.11
N ASN A 53 -5.04 6.02 4.20
CA ASN A 53 -3.97 6.00 5.20
C ASN A 53 -2.97 4.88 4.89
N PHE A 54 -1.97 5.19 4.07
CA PHE A 54 -0.86 4.28 3.83
C PHE A 54 -0.03 4.05 5.10
N THR A 55 0.42 2.81 5.31
CA THR A 55 1.37 2.43 6.35
C THR A 55 2.70 3.16 6.20
N SER A 56 3.13 3.45 4.97
CA SER A 56 4.32 4.23 4.67
C SER A 56 4.26 4.78 3.25
N VAL A 57 4.64 6.05 3.05
CA VAL A 57 4.90 6.62 1.72
C VAL A 57 6.29 7.21 1.73
N LYS A 58 7.16 6.78 0.82
CA LYS A 58 8.59 7.17 0.83
C LYS A 58 9.08 7.45 -0.58
N GLY A 59 10.06 8.33 -0.71
CA GLY A 59 10.86 8.39 -1.93
C GLY A 59 11.68 7.11 -2.10
N ILE A 60 12.09 6.81 -3.33
CA ILE A 60 12.99 5.69 -3.64
C ILE A 60 14.43 6.21 -3.74
N GLY A 61 15.35 5.52 -3.06
CA GLY A 61 16.79 5.81 -3.01
C GLY A 61 17.34 6.01 -1.59
N ASP A 62 18.66 6.03 -1.46
CA ASP A 62 19.35 6.11 -0.17
C ASP A 62 18.98 7.38 0.61
N GLY A 63 18.51 7.19 1.85
CA GLY A 63 18.16 8.28 2.77
C GLY A 63 16.84 9.00 2.48
N ALA A 64 15.98 8.45 1.62
CA ALA A 64 14.71 9.08 1.27
C ALA A 64 13.79 9.20 2.51
N PRO A 65 13.33 10.42 2.85
CA PRO A 65 12.45 10.64 3.99
C PRO A 65 11.04 10.12 3.72
N GLU A 66 10.32 9.87 4.80
CA GLU A 66 8.89 9.59 4.76
C GLU A 66 8.11 10.84 4.31
N ILE A 67 7.14 10.62 3.44
CA ILE A 67 6.29 11.64 2.84
C ILE A 67 4.98 11.66 3.60
N THR A 68 4.73 12.75 4.31
CA THR A 68 3.49 12.93 5.07
C THR A 68 2.35 13.39 4.16
N LYS A 69 1.15 12.91 4.47
CA LYS A 69 -0.10 13.33 3.82
C LYS A 69 -0.44 14.77 4.17
N MET A 70 -0.95 15.51 3.19
CA MET A 70 -1.45 16.87 3.39
C MET A 70 -2.85 16.86 4.04
N ALA A 71 -3.24 17.98 4.64
CA ALA A 71 -4.54 18.13 5.31
C ALA A 71 -5.76 17.95 4.39
N ASN A 72 -5.58 18.06 3.07
CA ASN A 72 -6.63 17.86 2.07
C ASN A 72 -6.68 16.43 1.50
N GLY A 73 -6.02 15.47 2.15
CA GLY A 73 -6.02 14.07 1.75
C GLY A 73 -5.01 13.69 0.66
N LYS A 74 -4.27 14.67 0.10
CA LYS A 74 -3.33 14.47 -1.02
C LYS A 74 -1.89 14.30 -0.54
N TYR A 75 -1.00 13.89 -1.45
CA TYR A 75 0.42 13.71 -1.18
C TYR A 75 1.27 14.71 -1.95
N LEU A 76 2.21 15.34 -1.24
CA LEU A 76 3.20 16.23 -1.82
C LEU A 76 4.46 15.42 -2.14
N LEU A 77 4.63 15.04 -3.40
CA LEU A 77 5.67 14.13 -3.88
C LEU A 77 6.94 14.91 -4.26
N PRO A 78 8.03 14.86 -3.47
CA PRO A 78 9.26 15.61 -3.75
C PRO A 78 9.96 15.08 -5.00
N LEU A 79 10.18 15.94 -5.99
CA LEU A 79 10.96 15.65 -7.19
C LEU A 79 12.41 16.11 -7.00
N LYS A 80 13.36 15.27 -7.41
CA LYS A 80 14.79 15.54 -7.33
C LYS A 80 15.22 16.46 -8.48
N VAL A 81 15.35 17.76 -8.22
CA VAL A 81 15.70 18.77 -9.25
C VAL A 81 16.97 18.41 -10.05
N THR A 82 17.93 17.72 -9.42
CA THR A 82 19.19 17.30 -10.05
C THR A 82 19.08 16.05 -10.93
N SER A 83 17.96 15.33 -10.92
CA SER A 83 17.73 14.15 -11.76
C SER A 83 16.45 14.32 -12.58
N ARG A 84 16.42 13.71 -13.78
CA ARG A 84 15.23 13.72 -14.64
C ARG A 84 14.16 12.71 -14.22
N GLU A 85 14.37 12.02 -13.12
CA GLU A 85 13.48 10.99 -12.60
C GLU A 85 13.53 10.96 -11.06
N THR A 86 12.38 10.71 -10.44
CA THR A 86 12.23 10.41 -9.02
C THR A 86 11.24 9.27 -8.81
N GLY A 87 11.52 8.34 -7.90
CA GLY A 87 10.62 7.24 -7.55
C GLY A 87 9.94 7.42 -6.21
N PHE A 88 8.75 6.86 -6.07
CA PHE A 88 7.95 6.85 -4.85
C PHE A 88 7.43 5.46 -4.57
N SER A 89 7.48 5.04 -3.32
CA SER A 89 6.90 3.80 -2.83
C SER A 89 5.71 4.13 -1.94
N PHE A 90 4.59 3.48 -2.23
CA PHE A 90 3.35 3.57 -1.46
C PHE A 90 3.09 2.19 -0.85
N VAL A 91 2.99 2.13 0.47
CA VAL A 91 2.87 0.89 1.23
C VAL A 91 1.62 0.95 2.08
N THR A 92 0.75 -0.04 1.92
CA THR A 92 -0.35 -0.35 2.84
C THR A 92 -0.09 -1.72 3.48
N GLU A 93 -0.89 -2.10 4.47
CA GLU A 93 -0.75 -3.41 5.12
C GLU A 93 -0.93 -4.52 4.08
N GLY A 94 0.14 -5.28 3.85
CA GLY A 94 0.21 -6.36 2.87
C GLY A 94 0.25 -5.94 1.39
N MET A 95 0.46 -4.65 1.05
CA MET A 95 0.73 -4.25 -0.34
C MET A 95 1.77 -3.13 -0.44
N ALA A 96 2.60 -3.16 -1.49
CA ALA A 96 3.47 -2.06 -1.84
C ALA A 96 3.50 -1.89 -3.35
N ASP A 97 3.55 -0.65 -3.81
CA ASP A 97 3.72 -0.32 -5.22
C ASP A 97 4.70 0.83 -5.36
N SER A 98 5.36 0.89 -6.51
CA SER A 98 6.36 1.90 -6.83
C SER A 98 6.00 2.60 -8.13
N THR A 99 5.99 3.93 -8.07
CA THR A 99 5.78 4.76 -9.26
C THR A 99 6.97 5.68 -9.43
N TYR A 100 7.49 5.72 -10.66
CA TYR A 100 8.55 6.62 -11.06
C TYR A 100 7.95 7.77 -11.85
N ILE A 101 8.39 8.97 -11.54
CA ILE A 101 8.01 10.20 -12.23
C ILE A 101 9.24 10.68 -12.99
N SER A 102 9.14 10.73 -14.31
CA SER A 102 10.14 11.35 -15.17
C SER A 102 9.67 12.72 -15.65
N TYR A 103 10.59 13.67 -15.83
CA TYR A 103 10.27 15.03 -16.25
C TYR A 103 11.45 15.71 -16.92
N GLU A 104 11.15 16.82 -17.58
CA GLU A 104 12.11 17.74 -18.16
C GLU A 104 12.17 19.02 -17.32
N THR A 105 13.38 19.50 -17.08
CA THR A 105 13.62 20.77 -16.36
C THR A 105 13.73 21.89 -17.38
N SER A 106 12.95 22.96 -17.22
CA SER A 106 13.08 24.17 -18.02
C SER A 106 13.14 25.41 -17.12
N VAL A 107 14.01 26.36 -17.46
CA VAL A 107 14.07 27.66 -16.79
C VAL A 107 13.25 28.64 -17.62
N LYS A 108 12.20 29.22 -17.04
CA LYS A 108 11.45 30.29 -17.68
C LYS A 108 11.79 31.62 -17.04
N VAL A 109 12.18 32.57 -17.88
CA VAL A 109 12.47 33.96 -17.48
C VAL A 109 11.30 34.82 -17.93
N ASN A 110 10.56 35.39 -16.98
CA ASN A 110 9.44 36.26 -17.27
C ASN A 110 9.84 37.73 -17.22
N GLY A 111 9.75 38.40 -18.38
CA GLY A 111 9.65 39.85 -18.50
C GLY A 111 10.90 40.67 -18.13
N PRO A 112 10.80 42.00 -18.24
CA PRO A 112 11.91 42.94 -18.01
C PRO A 112 12.38 43.01 -16.55
N ASP A 113 11.61 42.44 -15.60
CA ASP A 113 11.90 42.42 -14.16
C ASP A 113 12.73 41.20 -13.69
N CYS A 114 13.23 40.37 -14.62
CA CYS A 114 14.15 39.25 -14.34
C CYS A 114 13.63 38.23 -13.31
N GLY A 115 12.33 37.92 -13.32
CA GLY A 115 11.80 36.77 -12.57
C GLY A 115 12.11 35.47 -13.31
N ALA A 116 13.25 34.85 -13.03
CA ALA A 116 13.51 33.47 -13.46
C ALA A 116 12.91 32.50 -12.44
N TYR A 117 12.04 31.60 -12.88
CA TYR A 117 11.57 30.49 -12.06
C TYR A 117 11.81 29.17 -12.80
N GLU A 118 12.20 28.16 -12.04
CA GLU A 118 12.31 26.80 -12.54
C GLU A 118 10.91 26.17 -12.67
N GLN A 119 10.69 25.54 -13.81
CA GLN A 119 9.47 24.81 -14.12
C GLN A 119 9.85 23.42 -14.59
N LEU A 120 9.26 22.40 -13.96
CA LEU A 120 9.33 21.06 -14.52
C LEU A 120 8.18 20.90 -15.51
N SER A 121 8.53 20.51 -16.73
CA SER A 121 7.62 20.26 -17.84
C SER A 121 7.73 18.81 -18.28
N GLY A 122 6.74 18.35 -19.05
CA GLY A 122 6.75 16.98 -19.58
C GLY A 122 6.76 15.94 -18.46
N LEU A 123 6.02 16.18 -17.37
CA LEU A 123 5.83 15.16 -16.34
C LEU A 123 5.20 13.92 -16.98
N LYS A 124 5.81 12.77 -16.71
CA LYS A 124 5.40 11.45 -17.16
C LYS A 124 5.58 10.47 -16.02
N VAL A 125 4.87 9.35 -16.08
CA VAL A 125 4.93 8.27 -15.09
C VAL A 125 5.45 6.97 -15.71
N SER A 126 6.10 6.14 -14.89
CA SER A 126 6.60 4.82 -15.27
C SER A 126 6.45 3.84 -14.10
N PRO A 127 6.10 2.57 -14.35
CA PRO A 127 6.09 1.52 -13.31
C PRO A 127 7.50 1.06 -12.93
N THR A 128 8.52 1.35 -13.75
CA THR A 128 9.90 0.90 -13.53
C THR A 128 10.90 2.06 -13.57
N GLN A 129 11.96 1.94 -12.77
CA GLN A 129 13.05 2.92 -12.74
C GLN A 129 13.78 2.95 -14.08
N GLY A 130 14.01 4.14 -14.63
CA GLY A 130 14.63 4.30 -15.95
C GLY A 130 13.78 3.79 -17.12
N GLY A 131 12.52 3.41 -16.86
CA GLY A 131 11.56 3.05 -17.88
C GLY A 131 11.17 4.25 -18.75
N ALA A 132 10.61 3.99 -19.93
CA ALA A 132 10.10 5.05 -20.77
C ALA A 132 8.89 5.71 -20.09
N GLY A 133 9.00 7.00 -19.78
CA GLY A 133 7.90 7.78 -19.19
C GLY A 133 6.69 7.86 -20.14
N GLN A 134 5.49 7.67 -19.58
CA GLN A 134 4.21 7.70 -20.29
C GLN A 134 3.24 8.69 -19.63
N ASP A 135 2.25 9.18 -20.39
CA ASP A 135 1.17 10.00 -19.81
C ASP A 135 0.26 9.20 -18.88
N PHE A 136 0.21 7.89 -19.11
CA PHE A 136 -0.65 6.95 -18.42
C PHE A 136 -0.05 5.56 -18.50
N TYR A 137 -0.18 4.77 -17.43
CA TYR A 137 0.01 3.32 -17.49
C TYR A 137 -1.05 2.60 -16.66
N ARG A 138 -1.30 1.32 -17.00
CA ARG A 138 -2.09 0.40 -16.16
C ARG A 138 -1.17 -0.37 -15.25
N GLY A 139 -1.46 -0.37 -13.96
CA GLY A 139 -0.71 -1.13 -12.98
C GLY A 139 -1.35 -2.50 -12.75
N ASP A 140 -0.56 -3.40 -12.16
CA ASP A 140 -0.96 -4.79 -11.92
C ASP A 140 -1.13 -5.09 -10.41
N VAL A 141 -0.88 -4.09 -9.55
CA VAL A 141 -0.53 -4.29 -8.13
C VAL A 141 -1.43 -3.45 -7.22
N LEU A 142 -0.98 -2.29 -6.70
CA LEU A 142 -1.80 -1.42 -5.85
C LEU A 142 -2.68 -0.49 -6.69
N PHE A 143 -2.15 -0.06 -7.83
CA PHE A 143 -2.84 0.85 -8.74
C PHE A 143 -3.40 0.09 -9.95
N ASP A 144 -4.69 0.27 -10.26
CA ASP A 144 -5.23 -0.13 -11.57
C ASP A 144 -4.59 0.70 -12.67
N SER A 145 -4.38 1.99 -12.40
CA SER A 145 -3.73 2.89 -13.33
C SER A 145 -3.20 4.15 -12.67
N VAL A 146 -2.21 4.75 -13.33
CA VAL A 146 -1.66 6.04 -12.95
C VAL A 146 -1.66 6.95 -14.16
N ALA A 147 -2.15 8.18 -13.98
CA ALA A 147 -2.30 9.16 -15.04
C ALA A 147 -1.68 10.51 -14.65
N VAL A 148 -1.01 11.17 -15.60
CA VAL A 148 -0.63 12.58 -15.46
C VAL A 148 -1.80 13.45 -15.92
N VAL A 149 -2.29 14.29 -15.01
CA VAL A 149 -3.41 15.21 -15.25
C VAL A 149 -2.90 16.59 -15.67
N VAL A 150 -1.82 17.05 -15.05
CA VAL A 150 -1.18 18.33 -15.36
C VAL A 150 0.32 18.10 -15.57
N PRO A 151 0.82 18.17 -16.83
CA PRO A 151 2.18 17.77 -17.18
C PRO A 151 3.25 18.81 -16.80
N THR A 152 2.90 19.79 -15.97
CA THR A 152 3.74 20.93 -15.65
C THR A 152 3.54 21.33 -14.19
N VAL A 153 4.64 21.45 -13.45
CA VAL A 153 4.66 21.92 -12.04
C VAL A 153 5.54 23.15 -11.89
N SER A 154 5.10 24.06 -11.03
CA SER A 154 5.82 25.26 -10.59
C SER A 154 5.67 25.39 -9.07
N ALA A 155 6.46 26.26 -8.45
CA ALA A 155 6.64 26.37 -7.00
C ALA A 155 5.38 26.54 -6.12
N ASP A 156 4.18 26.70 -6.71
CA ASP A 156 2.91 26.97 -6.02
C ASP A 156 1.75 26.03 -6.44
N THR A 157 2.04 24.78 -6.85
CA THR A 157 0.97 23.86 -7.26
C THR A 157 0.27 23.21 -6.05
N ILE A 158 -0.96 23.65 -5.77
CA ILE A 158 -1.93 22.96 -4.88
C ILE A 158 -2.86 22.00 -5.62
N THR A 159 -2.84 22.06 -6.95
CA THR A 159 -3.66 21.26 -7.87
C THR A 159 -3.00 19.93 -8.18
N GLU A 160 -3.82 18.90 -8.40
CA GLU A 160 -3.33 17.56 -8.72
C GLU A 160 -2.57 17.53 -10.04
N ASN A 161 -1.38 16.93 -9.98
CA ASN A 161 -0.58 16.65 -11.16
C ASN A 161 -0.74 15.20 -11.59
N ILE A 162 -0.90 14.30 -10.61
CA ILE A 162 -0.91 12.86 -10.82
C ILE A 162 -2.13 12.26 -10.13
N ARG A 163 -2.84 11.43 -10.89
CA ARG A 163 -3.99 10.65 -10.44
C ARG A 163 -3.60 9.19 -10.35
N PHE A 164 -3.73 8.62 -9.16
CA PHE A 164 -3.62 7.19 -8.90
C PHE A 164 -5.04 6.62 -8.82
N VAL A 165 -5.37 5.67 -9.69
CA VAL A 165 -6.68 5.02 -9.73
C VAL A 165 -6.53 3.62 -9.13
N ILE A 166 -7.43 3.27 -8.23
CA ILE A 166 -7.45 1.98 -7.53
C ILE A 166 -8.85 1.35 -7.60
N ASP A 167 -8.92 0.02 -7.60
CA ASP A 167 -10.18 -0.71 -7.57
C ASP A 167 -10.60 -0.84 -6.11
N VAL A 168 -11.57 -0.03 -5.71
CA VAL A 168 -12.14 -0.11 -4.38
C VAL A 168 -13.34 -1.03 -4.42
N CYS A 169 -13.34 -2.04 -3.55
CA CYS A 169 -14.52 -2.84 -3.29
C CYS A 169 -15.25 -2.30 -2.08
N ASP A 170 -16.52 -1.94 -2.28
CA ASP A 170 -17.49 -1.82 -1.19
C ASP A 170 -17.88 -3.22 -0.74
N SER A 171 -17.72 -3.49 0.56
CA SER A 171 -18.11 -4.77 1.16
C SER A 171 -19.62 -5.02 1.19
N GLU A 172 -20.44 -3.99 1.00
CA GLU A 172 -21.89 -4.10 0.84
C GLU A 172 -22.30 -4.59 -0.56
N GLU A 173 -21.48 -4.32 -1.59
CA GLU A 173 -21.77 -4.65 -2.99
C GLU A 173 -20.96 -5.83 -3.55
N LYS A 174 -19.76 -6.09 -3.01
CA LYS A 174 -18.85 -7.16 -3.45
C LYS A 174 -18.34 -7.95 -2.25
N SER A 175 -18.38 -9.29 -2.31
CA SER A 175 -17.88 -10.15 -1.21
C SER A 175 -16.47 -10.67 -1.49
N ALA A 176 -15.68 -10.88 -0.43
CA ALA A 176 -14.30 -11.34 -0.54
C ALA A 176 -14.22 -12.78 -1.10
N SER A 177 -13.16 -13.13 -1.83
CA SER A 177 -13.01 -14.48 -2.40
C SER A 177 -13.00 -15.59 -1.35
N ARG A 178 -13.41 -16.80 -1.73
CA ARG A 178 -13.30 -18.01 -0.91
C ARG A 178 -11.88 -18.53 -0.71
N ASN A 179 -10.86 -17.91 -1.29
CA ASN A 179 -9.50 -18.43 -1.20
C ASN A 179 -8.65 -17.58 -0.26
N LEU A 180 -8.06 -18.23 0.73
CA LEU A 180 -6.98 -17.65 1.52
C LEU A 180 -5.66 -17.79 0.76
N ILE A 181 -5.00 -16.67 0.49
CA ILE A 181 -3.69 -16.66 -0.13
C ILE A 181 -2.64 -16.84 0.96
N VAL A 182 -1.84 -17.90 0.84
CA VAL A 182 -0.80 -18.24 1.81
C VAL A 182 0.54 -18.29 1.12
N THR A 183 1.49 -17.49 1.60
CA THR A 183 2.85 -17.47 1.07
C THR A 183 3.83 -18.00 2.11
N TYR A 184 4.72 -18.88 1.67
CA TYR A 184 5.82 -19.40 2.43
C TYR A 184 7.03 -18.48 2.30
N LEU A 185 7.60 -18.10 3.44
CA LEU A 185 8.75 -17.21 3.51
C LEU A 185 9.90 -17.89 4.25
N ASP A 186 11.11 -17.64 3.80
CA ASP A 186 12.30 -18.00 4.55
C ASP A 186 12.38 -17.17 5.84
N SER A 187 12.54 -17.84 6.99
CA SER A 187 12.52 -17.17 8.30
C SER A 187 13.69 -16.20 8.54
N ALA A 188 14.81 -16.36 7.85
CA ALA A 188 15.99 -15.52 8.03
C ALA A 188 15.97 -14.29 7.11
N THR A 189 15.55 -14.48 5.86
CA THR A 189 15.61 -13.45 4.81
C THR A 189 14.27 -12.76 4.55
N GLY A 190 13.15 -13.41 4.92
CA GLY A 190 11.80 -12.92 4.64
C GLY A 190 11.38 -13.03 3.16
N ASN A 191 12.21 -13.65 2.31
CA ASN A 191 11.91 -13.83 0.89
C ASN A 191 11.01 -15.05 0.66
N PRO A 192 10.20 -15.06 -0.42
CA PRO A 192 9.42 -16.23 -0.82
C PRO A 192 10.30 -17.46 -1.01
N ARG A 193 9.87 -18.59 -0.45
CA ARG A 193 10.56 -19.87 -0.52
C ARG A 193 9.57 -20.93 -0.97
N GLU A 194 9.94 -21.73 -1.97
CA GLU A 194 9.12 -22.87 -2.39
C GLU A 194 9.14 -23.95 -1.32
N GLU A 195 7.96 -24.52 -1.06
CA GLU A 195 7.83 -25.67 -0.19
C GLU A 195 7.01 -26.78 -0.82
N SER A 196 7.24 -27.98 -0.32
CA SER A 196 6.51 -29.18 -0.73
C SER A 196 5.98 -29.91 0.49
N PHE A 197 4.69 -30.21 0.46
CA PHE A 197 4.01 -31.05 1.44
C PHE A 197 3.53 -32.32 0.76
N THR A 198 3.51 -33.43 1.48
CA THR A 198 2.90 -34.67 0.97
C THR A 198 1.40 -34.46 0.73
N SER A 199 0.74 -33.71 1.62
CA SER A 199 -0.62 -33.25 1.38
C SER A 199 -0.94 -32.01 2.20
N ILE A 200 -1.80 -31.15 1.65
CA ILE A 200 -2.49 -30.11 2.40
C ILE A 200 -3.99 -30.38 2.31
N HIS A 201 -4.69 -30.39 3.43
CA HIS A 201 -6.12 -30.71 3.47
C HIS A 201 -6.84 -29.98 4.60
N VAL A 202 -8.16 -29.88 4.50
CA VAL A 202 -9.00 -29.39 5.61
C VAL A 202 -9.09 -30.49 6.66
N LYS A 203 -8.92 -30.13 7.94
CA LYS A 203 -9.00 -31.05 9.08
C LYS A 203 -10.34 -31.79 9.06
N GLY A 204 -10.28 -33.12 9.05
CA GLY A 204 -11.47 -33.98 8.93
C GLY A 204 -11.76 -34.45 7.51
N ASN A 205 -11.14 -33.86 6.48
CA ASN A 205 -11.32 -34.21 5.07
C ASN A 205 -10.02 -34.69 4.40
N HIS A 206 -9.26 -35.56 5.07
CA HIS A 206 -7.94 -36.00 4.60
C HIS A 206 -7.95 -36.88 3.34
N PHE A 207 -9.12 -37.41 2.94
CA PHE A 207 -9.28 -38.18 1.71
C PHE A 207 -9.44 -37.31 0.45
N ALA A 208 -9.63 -36.01 0.61
CA ALA A 208 -9.72 -35.03 -0.48
C ALA A 208 -8.70 -33.89 -0.26
N PRO A 209 -7.40 -34.17 -0.44
CA PRO A 209 -6.37 -33.15 -0.30
C PRO A 209 -6.51 -32.04 -1.35
N ILE A 210 -6.25 -30.80 -0.93
CA ILE A 210 -6.22 -29.62 -1.78
C ILE A 210 -4.97 -29.65 -2.67
N TYR A 211 -3.84 -30.05 -2.07
CA TYR A 211 -2.55 -30.19 -2.74
C TYR A 211 -1.93 -31.55 -2.41
N THR A 212 -1.23 -32.16 -3.37
CA THR A 212 -0.57 -33.47 -3.21
C THR A 212 0.91 -33.44 -3.62
N GLY A 213 1.68 -34.42 -3.14
CA GLY A 213 3.15 -34.48 -3.04
C GLY A 213 4.06 -34.26 -4.27
N SER A 214 3.58 -33.62 -5.34
CA SER A 214 4.39 -33.11 -6.46
C SER A 214 4.50 -31.58 -6.50
N ASP A 215 3.68 -30.90 -5.71
CA ASP A 215 3.42 -29.49 -5.87
C ASP A 215 4.41 -28.65 -5.05
N ARG A 216 5.27 -27.91 -5.76
CA ARG A 216 6.18 -26.92 -5.18
C ARG A 216 5.67 -25.54 -5.48
N PHE A 217 5.31 -24.82 -4.43
CA PHE A 217 4.80 -23.47 -4.55
C PHE A 217 5.39 -22.60 -3.45
N SER A 218 5.70 -21.35 -3.77
CA SER A 218 5.95 -20.30 -2.78
C SER A 218 4.66 -19.67 -2.27
N THR A 219 3.60 -19.67 -3.09
CA THR A 219 2.26 -19.17 -2.76
C THR A 219 1.20 -20.18 -3.15
N ILE A 220 0.25 -20.44 -2.26
CA ILE A 220 -0.87 -21.34 -2.49
C ILE A 220 -2.22 -20.69 -2.16
N TYR A 221 -3.28 -21.26 -2.71
CA TYR A 221 -4.65 -20.84 -2.48
C TYR A 221 -5.38 -21.91 -1.68
N LEU A 222 -5.80 -21.55 -0.47
CA LEU A 222 -6.50 -22.46 0.41
C LEU A 222 -7.99 -22.10 0.45
N PRO A 223 -8.89 -22.98 -0.03
CA PRO A 223 -10.32 -22.71 -0.02
C PRO A 223 -10.84 -22.69 1.43
N LEU A 224 -11.50 -21.59 1.78
CA LEU A 224 -12.13 -21.40 3.07
C LEU A 224 -13.46 -22.16 3.12
N GLU A 225 -13.49 -23.16 4.00
CA GLU A 225 -14.63 -24.03 4.25
C GLU A 225 -15.25 -23.71 5.62
N GLY A 226 -16.58 -23.53 5.67
CA GLY A 226 -17.33 -23.25 6.90
C GLY A 226 -17.78 -21.79 7.04
N SER A 227 -18.64 -21.54 8.05
CA SER A 227 -19.19 -20.21 8.33
C SER A 227 -18.30 -19.39 9.28
N ASP A 228 -17.59 -20.05 10.19
CA ASP A 228 -16.94 -19.38 11.33
C ASP A 228 -15.44 -19.69 11.44
N SER A 229 -14.99 -20.85 10.93
CA SER A 229 -13.56 -21.20 10.90
C SER A 229 -13.26 -22.33 9.92
N THR A 230 -12.03 -22.36 9.42
CA THR A 230 -11.45 -23.45 8.62
C THR A 230 -10.12 -23.86 9.25
N THR A 231 -9.83 -25.16 9.38
CA THR A 231 -8.51 -25.63 9.83
C THR A 231 -7.82 -26.39 8.72
N PHE A 232 -6.66 -25.91 8.28
CA PHE A 232 -5.82 -26.57 7.30
C PHE A 232 -4.73 -27.38 8.01
N VAL A 233 -4.46 -28.59 7.52
CA VAL A 233 -3.41 -29.48 8.01
C VAL A 233 -2.37 -29.64 6.92
N PHE A 234 -1.14 -29.24 7.22
CA PHE A 234 0.04 -29.40 6.39
C PHE A 234 0.74 -30.67 6.82
N ARG A 235 0.79 -31.67 5.93
CA ARG A 235 1.36 -32.99 6.21
C ARG A 235 2.57 -33.25 5.33
N GLN A 236 3.64 -33.75 5.93
CA GLN A 236 4.80 -34.29 5.24
C GLN A 236 5.07 -35.71 5.74
N ILE A 237 5.24 -36.65 4.83
CA ILE A 237 5.69 -38.01 5.10
C ILE A 237 7.18 -38.04 4.75
N THR A 238 8.01 -38.36 5.73
CA THR A 238 9.45 -38.50 5.53
C THR A 238 9.81 -39.90 5.04
N ASN A 239 11.03 -40.10 4.55
CA ASN A 239 11.51 -41.37 4.01
C ASN A 239 11.41 -42.54 5.00
N ASP A 240 11.32 -42.26 6.31
CA ASP A 240 11.19 -43.25 7.39
C ASP A 240 9.72 -43.58 7.71
N ALA A 241 8.77 -43.16 6.87
CA ALA A 241 7.32 -43.27 7.07
C ALA A 241 6.75 -42.49 8.27
N ASP A 242 7.56 -41.66 8.92
CA ASP A 242 7.09 -40.74 9.95
C ASP A 242 6.22 -39.64 9.31
N THR A 243 5.05 -39.43 9.90
CA THR A 243 4.09 -38.42 9.46
C THR A 243 4.22 -37.19 10.35
N ILE A 244 4.62 -36.08 9.75
CA ILE A 244 4.79 -34.80 10.41
C ILE A 244 3.64 -33.87 10.00
N GLU A 245 2.87 -33.38 10.97
CA GLU A 245 1.73 -32.49 10.74
C GLU A 245 1.87 -31.17 11.50
N GLN A 246 1.42 -30.08 10.86
CA GLN A 246 1.17 -28.81 11.52
C GLN A 246 -0.15 -28.23 11.03
N SER A 247 -0.93 -27.66 11.94
CA SER A 247 -2.24 -27.09 11.62
C SER A 247 -2.21 -25.56 11.62
N MET A 248 -2.96 -24.97 10.69
CA MET A 248 -3.31 -23.55 10.69
C MET A 248 -4.84 -23.45 10.79
N LYS A 249 -5.33 -22.96 11.92
CA LYS A 249 -6.76 -22.67 12.09
C LYS A 249 -7.01 -21.19 11.81
N VAL A 250 -7.90 -20.95 10.87
CA VAL A 250 -8.33 -19.64 10.40
C VAL A 250 -9.73 -19.42 10.93
N VAL A 251 -9.95 -18.30 11.61
CA VAL A 251 -11.23 -17.92 12.22
C VAL A 251 -11.74 -16.67 11.53
N PHE A 252 -13.01 -16.66 11.17
CA PHE A 252 -13.69 -15.53 10.56
C PHE A 252 -14.64 -14.91 11.58
N ASN A 253 -14.80 -13.60 11.55
CA ASN A 253 -15.90 -12.98 12.28
C ASN A 253 -17.21 -13.15 11.52
N THR A 254 -18.33 -13.02 12.22
CA THR A 254 -19.69 -13.17 11.67
C THR A 254 -20.07 -12.14 10.61
N SER A 255 -19.23 -11.12 10.40
CA SER A 255 -19.38 -10.09 9.38
C SER A 255 -18.51 -10.33 8.14
N THR A 256 -17.80 -11.47 8.06
CA THR A 256 -17.05 -11.88 6.86
C THR A 256 -17.99 -12.60 5.89
N THR A 257 -18.40 -11.95 4.81
CA THR A 257 -19.15 -12.59 3.70
C THR A 257 -18.18 -13.01 2.61
N ILE A 258 -18.23 -14.28 2.20
CA ILE A 258 -17.28 -14.90 1.28
C ILE A 258 -17.98 -15.29 -0.05
N SER A 259 -17.60 -14.68 -1.18
CA SER A 259 -18.08 -14.93 -2.57
C SER A 259 -16.97 -15.53 -3.46
N ASP A 260 -17.28 -15.93 -4.69
CA ASP A 260 -16.38 -16.56 -5.67
C ASP A 260 -15.74 -15.57 -6.67
N ASP A 261 -15.80 -14.27 -6.38
CA ASP A 261 -15.37 -13.25 -7.34
C ASP A 261 -13.84 -13.08 -7.35
N ALA A 262 -13.23 -13.36 -8.51
CA ALA A 262 -11.78 -13.48 -8.72
C ALA A 262 -11.00 -12.15 -8.82
N THR A 263 -11.57 -11.01 -8.44
CA THR A 263 -10.97 -9.69 -8.70
C THR A 263 -10.19 -9.14 -7.50
N GLY A 264 -8.89 -8.85 -7.70
CA GLY A 264 -7.90 -8.31 -6.74
C GLY A 264 -8.13 -6.88 -6.25
N CYS A 265 -9.31 -6.58 -5.69
CA CYS A 265 -9.65 -5.23 -5.22
C CYS A 265 -9.22 -4.92 -3.79
N ILE A 266 -9.13 -3.63 -3.46
CA ILE A 266 -8.82 -3.11 -2.12
C ILE A 266 -10.12 -2.82 -1.37
N PHE A 267 -10.31 -3.47 -0.22
CA PHE A 267 -11.41 -3.16 0.71
C PHE A 267 -10.92 -2.13 1.74
N PHE A 268 -11.60 -0.98 1.88
CA PHE A 268 -11.28 0.04 2.88
C PHE A 268 -12.12 -0.05 4.16
N ASP A 269 -13.29 -0.69 4.09
CA ASP A 269 -14.30 -0.76 5.15
C ASP A 269 -14.84 -2.19 5.38
N GLY A 270 -14.32 -3.18 4.66
CA GLY A 270 -14.75 -4.57 4.79
C GLY A 270 -14.58 -5.11 6.20
N THR A 271 -15.70 -5.39 6.88
CA THR A 271 -15.76 -5.91 8.25
C THR A 271 -15.32 -7.37 8.39
N GLY A 272 -14.61 -7.94 7.42
CA GLY A 272 -14.07 -9.30 7.52
C GLY A 272 -12.82 -9.32 8.38
N SER A 273 -12.80 -10.11 9.45
CA SER A 273 -11.60 -10.33 10.25
C SER A 273 -11.19 -11.79 10.21
N VAL A 274 -10.13 -12.06 9.45
CA VAL A 274 -9.33 -13.27 9.53
C VAL A 274 -8.47 -13.15 10.78
N LEU A 275 -8.63 -14.11 11.68
CA LEU A 275 -7.73 -14.37 12.81
C LEU A 275 -7.14 -15.76 12.67
N LEU A 276 -5.97 -15.97 13.26
CA LEU A 276 -5.39 -17.28 13.43
C LEU A 276 -5.72 -17.78 14.83
N ASP A 277 -5.93 -19.08 14.97
CA ASP A 277 -6.11 -19.73 16.28
C ASP A 277 -5.01 -20.77 16.47
N SER A 278 -4.37 -20.70 17.63
CA SER A 278 -3.42 -21.71 18.10
C SER A 278 -3.76 -22.10 19.51
N ALA A 279 -4.02 -23.40 19.72
CA ALA A 279 -4.37 -23.98 21.02
C ALA A 279 -5.51 -23.22 21.76
N GLY A 280 -6.50 -22.70 21.02
CA GLY A 280 -7.65 -22.01 21.59
C GLY A 280 -7.42 -20.52 21.91
N THR A 281 -6.27 -19.97 21.54
CA THR A 281 -6.02 -18.52 21.60
C THR A 281 -6.07 -17.97 20.19
N THR A 282 -6.85 -16.91 19.96
CA THR A 282 -6.89 -16.18 18.69
C THR A 282 -5.89 -15.03 18.68
N GLY A 283 -5.28 -14.77 17.52
CA GLY A 283 -4.26 -13.75 17.38
C GLY A 283 -3.88 -13.49 15.92
N LYS A 284 -3.07 -12.45 15.71
CA LYS A 284 -2.54 -12.08 14.39
C LYS A 284 -1.18 -12.69 14.09
N GLU A 285 -0.47 -13.18 15.11
CA GLU A 285 0.86 -13.75 14.97
C GLU A 285 1.06 -14.85 16.01
N PHE A 286 1.72 -15.93 15.60
CA PHE A 286 2.09 -17.03 16.47
C PHE A 286 3.49 -17.52 16.13
N ILE A 287 4.30 -17.75 17.17
CA ILE A 287 5.68 -18.23 17.03
C ILE A 287 5.75 -19.67 17.51
N TYR A 288 6.36 -20.52 16.69
CA TYR A 288 6.57 -21.95 16.90
C TYR A 288 8.06 -22.26 16.76
N PRO A 289 8.93 -21.91 17.72
CA PRO A 289 10.37 -22.12 17.57
C PRO A 289 10.73 -23.60 17.30
N GLN A 290 9.92 -24.50 17.85
CA GLN A 290 10.02 -25.96 17.67
C GLN A 290 8.93 -26.53 16.75
N GLY A 291 8.31 -25.66 15.94
CA GLY A 291 7.28 -26.06 14.97
C GLY A 291 7.87 -26.98 13.90
N PRO A 292 7.15 -28.06 13.53
CA PRO A 292 7.67 -29.05 12.59
C PRO A 292 7.85 -28.53 11.16
N HIS A 293 6.96 -27.65 10.70
CA HIS A 293 7.00 -27.05 9.35
C HIS A 293 7.35 -25.57 9.43
N PHE A 294 6.45 -24.76 9.97
CA PHE A 294 6.63 -23.32 10.07
C PHE A 294 7.00 -22.89 11.50
N LYS A 295 7.96 -21.96 11.58
CA LYS A 295 8.47 -21.33 12.80
C LYS A 295 7.67 -20.13 13.24
N ARG A 296 6.93 -19.52 12.33
CA ARG A 296 6.03 -18.41 12.63
C ARG A 296 4.88 -18.36 11.64
N MET A 297 3.69 -18.07 12.13
CA MET A 297 2.53 -17.71 11.31
C MET A 297 2.18 -16.26 11.58
N GLN A 298 1.90 -15.51 10.54
CA GLN A 298 1.53 -14.10 10.64
C GLN A 298 0.40 -13.78 9.67
N ILE A 299 -0.61 -13.10 10.18
CA ILE A 299 -1.63 -12.47 9.35
C ILE A 299 -1.01 -11.22 8.76
N ASP A 300 -0.97 -11.17 7.44
CA ASP A 300 -0.56 -9.97 6.71
C ASP A 300 -1.76 -9.07 6.44
N ARG A 301 -2.93 -9.67 6.18
CA ARG A 301 -4.19 -8.92 6.00
C ARG A 301 -5.34 -9.62 6.70
N THR A 302 -6.14 -8.86 7.43
CA THR A 302 -7.34 -9.36 8.10
C THR A 302 -8.51 -9.57 7.15
N THR A 303 -8.43 -9.07 5.92
CA THR A 303 -9.45 -9.26 4.88
C THR A 303 -8.94 -10.28 3.87
N VAL A 304 -9.80 -11.22 3.44
CA VAL A 304 -9.47 -12.22 2.41
C VAL A 304 -9.28 -11.51 1.06
N ASN A 305 -8.21 -11.84 0.33
CA ASN A 305 -7.76 -11.15 -0.87
C ASN A 305 -7.60 -12.17 -2.02
N THR A 306 -7.64 -11.70 -3.26
CA THR A 306 -7.53 -12.52 -4.48
C THR A 306 -6.26 -12.29 -5.27
N ASN A 307 -5.47 -11.26 -4.94
CA ASN A 307 -4.22 -11.00 -5.65
C ASN A 307 -3.07 -11.91 -5.11
N PRO A 308 -2.49 -12.82 -5.93
CA PRO A 308 -1.41 -13.74 -5.54
C PRO A 308 -0.19 -13.09 -4.90
N ASP A 309 0.12 -11.86 -5.30
CA ASP A 309 1.31 -11.15 -4.85
C ASP A 309 1.14 -10.57 -3.43
N PHE A 310 -0.07 -10.67 -2.87
CA PHE A 310 -0.48 -10.10 -1.60
C PHE A 310 -1.14 -11.15 -0.70
N PRO A 311 -0.33 -11.94 0.04
CA PRO A 311 -0.85 -13.01 0.87
C PRO A 311 -1.74 -12.48 1.99
N ASN A 312 -2.71 -13.30 2.40
CA ASN A 312 -3.45 -13.08 3.63
C ASN A 312 -2.65 -13.57 4.84
N VAL A 313 -1.95 -14.70 4.67
CA VAL A 313 -1.14 -15.32 5.72
C VAL A 313 0.27 -15.60 5.21
N LYS A 314 1.25 -15.22 6.01
CA LYS A 314 2.66 -15.52 5.83
C LYS A 314 3.05 -16.66 6.77
N LEU A 315 3.62 -17.72 6.20
CA LEU A 315 4.16 -18.86 6.94
C LEU A 315 5.69 -18.82 6.82
N PHE A 316 6.37 -18.55 7.92
CA PHE A 316 7.83 -18.49 7.96
C PHE A 316 8.39 -19.85 8.34
N ILE A 317 9.38 -20.31 7.58
CA ILE A 317 9.92 -21.68 7.62
C ILE A 317 11.40 -21.66 7.99
#